data_AF-A0A7Y3AAB9-F1
#
_entry.id   AF-A0A7Y3AAB9-F1
#
_cell.length_a   1.000
_cell.length_b   1.000
_cell.length_c   1.000
_cell.angle_alpha   90.00
_cell.angle_beta   90.00
_cell.angle_gamma   90.00
#
_symmetry.space_group_name_H-M   'P 1'
#
loop_
_entity.id
_entity.type
_entity.pdbx_description
1 polymer ?
#
loop_
_entity_poly.entity_id
_entity_poly.type
_entity_poly.pdbx_seq_one_letter_code
_entity_poly.pdbx_strand_id
1 'polypeptide(L)' 'MTDTPSTHGTDRVKRGLAEMLKGGVIMDVVNADQARIAEEAGAVAVMSLERVPADIRATGGV' A
#
# COMPACT_ATOMS: atom_id res chain seq x y z
N MET A 1 14.86 36.30 8.61
CA MET A 1 15.23 34.95 8.13
C MET A 1 14.08 34.02 8.47
N THR A 2 13.06 34.00 7.62
CA THR A 2 11.86 33.16 7.80
C THR A 2 12.06 31.91 6.97
N ASP A 3 12.54 30.85 7.61
CA ASP A 3 12.55 29.53 7.02
C ASP A 3 11.14 28.94 7.21
N THR A 4 10.37 28.85 6.12
CA THR A 4 9.03 28.26 6.16
C THR A 4 9.19 26.76 6.35
N PRO A 5 8.66 26.16 7.43
CA PRO A 5 8.82 24.72 7.64
C PRO A 5 8.18 23.95 6.48
N SER A 6 8.90 22.98 5.93
CA SER A 6 8.39 22.11 4.86
C SER A 6 7.08 21.45 5.30
N THR A 7 6.02 21.64 4.53
CA THR A 7 4.70 21.05 4.80
C THR A 7 4.54 19.65 4.23
N HIS A 8 5.48 19.21 3.38
CA HIS A 8 5.43 17.92 2.68
C HIS A 8 6.43 16.93 3.23
N GLY A 9 6.07 15.64 3.21
CA GLY A 9 6.97 14.54 3.58
C GLY A 9 7.43 14.55 5.05
N THR A 10 6.83 15.41 5.89
CA THR A 10 7.15 15.47 7.32
C THR A 10 6.76 14.17 8.00
N ASP A 11 7.42 13.89 9.10
CA ASP A 11 7.12 12.80 10.01
C ASP A 11 5.65 12.72 10.42
N ARG A 12 5.03 13.88 10.68
CA ARG A 12 3.61 13.97 11.01
C ARG A 12 2.73 13.50 9.85
N VAL A 13 3.05 13.90 8.61
CA VAL A 13 2.29 13.51 7.42
C VAL A 13 2.46 12.01 7.13
N LYS A 14 3.69 11.48 7.18
CA LYS A 14 3.97 10.06 6.94
C LYS A 14 3.27 9.14 7.94
N ARG A 15 3.36 9.48 9.24
CA ARG A 15 2.65 8.72 10.29
C ARG A 15 1.14 8.88 10.15
N GLY A 16 0.65 10.10 9.91
CA GLY A 16 -0.78 10.35 9.70
C GLY A 16 -1.39 9.52 8.58
N LEU A 17 -0.68 9.33 7.46
CA LEU A 17 -1.13 8.45 6.38
C LEU A 17 -1.25 6.99 6.84
N ALA A 18 -0.27 6.46 7.57
CA ALA A 18 -0.34 5.09 8.10
C ALA A 18 -1.48 4.90 9.11
N GLU A 19 -1.75 5.92 9.93
CA GLU A 19 -2.88 5.93 10.88
C GLU A 19 -4.24 5.86 10.16
N MET A 20 -4.39 6.49 8.99
CA MET A 20 -5.63 6.46 8.20
C MET A 20 -5.96 5.08 7.63
N LEU A 21 -4.97 4.19 7.49
CA LEU A 21 -5.15 2.82 6.96
C LEU A 21 -5.54 1.80 8.05
N LYS A 22 -5.59 2.21 9.32
CA LYS A 22 -5.90 1.31 10.43
C LYS A 22 -7.32 0.76 10.32
N GLY A 23 -7.48 -0.53 10.64
CA GLY A 23 -8.76 -1.23 10.60
C GLY A 23 -9.19 -1.69 9.19
N GLY A 24 -8.42 -1.35 8.16
CA GLY A 24 -8.65 -1.83 6.80
C GLY A 24 -7.83 -3.06 6.42
N VAL A 25 -8.08 -3.55 5.21
CA VAL A 25 -7.30 -4.63 4.57
C VAL A 25 -6.50 -4.04 3.40
N ILE A 26 -5.24 -4.43 3.29
CA ILE A 26 -4.39 -4.16 2.13
C ILE A 26 -4.22 -5.45 1.35
N MET A 27 -4.56 -5.45 0.05
CA MET A 27 -4.54 -6.66 -0.79
C MET A 27 -3.38 -6.66 -1.78
N ASP A 28 -2.70 -7.80 -1.92
CA ASP A 28 -1.69 -8.05 -2.94
C ASP A 28 -2.36 -8.21 -4.32
N VAL A 29 -1.87 -7.48 -5.33
CA VAL A 29 -2.41 -7.51 -6.70
C VAL A 29 -1.28 -7.53 -7.74
N VAL A 30 -1.50 -8.21 -8.87
CA VAL A 30 -0.53 -8.30 -9.99
C VAL A 30 -1.03 -7.66 -11.29
N ASN A 31 -2.28 -7.19 -11.33
CA ASN A 31 -2.86 -6.51 -12.49
C ASN A 31 -4.00 -5.56 -12.11
N ALA A 32 -4.46 -4.77 -13.09
CA ALA A 32 -5.50 -3.77 -12.88
C ALA A 32 -6.88 -4.37 -12.52
N ASP A 33 -7.20 -5.57 -13.01
CA ASP A 33 -8.49 -6.19 -12.74
C ASP A 33 -8.57 -6.68 -11.29
N GLN A 34 -7.49 -7.24 -10.76
CA GLN A 34 -7.38 -7.56 -9.34
C GLN A 34 -7.47 -6.31 -8.46
N ALA A 35 -6.89 -5.18 -8.89
CA ALA A 35 -7.01 -3.92 -8.16
C ALA A 35 -8.47 -3.44 -8.07
N ARG A 36 -9.25 -3.55 -9.16
CA ARG A 36 -10.68 -3.24 -9.16
C ARG A 36 -11.47 -4.15 -8.22
N ILE A 37 -11.21 -5.46 -8.26
CA ILE A 37 -11.86 -6.43 -7.37
C ILE A 37 -11.53 -6.12 -5.89
N ALA A 38 -10.29 -5.74 -5.59
CA ALA A 38 -9.88 -5.39 -4.23
C ALA A 38 -10.60 -4.13 -3.73
N GLU A 39 -10.75 -3.10 -4.57
CA GLU A 39 -11.51 -1.89 -4.26
C GLU A 39 -12.99 -2.22 -4.02
N GLU A 40 -13.62 -3.00 -4.91
CA GLU A 40 -15.02 -3.45 -4.77
C GLU A 40 -15.25 -4.29 -3.50
N ALA A 41 -14.25 -5.07 -3.09
CA ALA A 41 -14.27 -5.85 -1.85
C ALA A 41 -14.05 -5.00 -0.57
N GLY A 42 -13.75 -3.71 -0.70
CA GLY A 42 -13.54 -2.79 0.43
C GLY A 42 -12.11 -2.74 0.96
N ALA A 43 -11.10 -3.10 0.17
CA ALA A 43 -9.71 -2.88 0.55
C ALA A 43 -9.41 -1.37 0.67
N VAL A 44 -8.68 -0.98 1.73
CA VAL A 44 -8.31 0.44 1.95
C VAL A 44 -7.10 0.86 1.12
N ALA A 45 -6.32 -0.11 0.65
CA ALA A 45 -5.20 0.06 -0.27
C ALA A 45 -4.87 -1.26 -0.97
N VAL A 46 -4.05 -1.19 -2.02
CA VAL A 46 -3.49 -2.37 -2.72
C VAL A 46 -1.97 -2.35 -2.72
N MET A 47 -1.35 -3.52 -2.68
CA MET A 47 0.09 -3.72 -2.84
C MET A 47 0.35 -4.31 -4.22
N SER A 48 1.00 -3.54 -5.09
CA SER A 48 1.34 -3.97 -6.46
C SER A 48 2.60 -4.83 -6.46
N LEU A 49 2.53 -6.00 -7.09
CA LEU A 49 3.59 -7.00 -7.14
C LEU A 49 3.70 -7.59 -8.56
N GLU A 50 4.86 -8.14 -8.91
CA GLU A 50 5.02 -8.92 -10.15
C GLU A 50 4.37 -10.31 -10.04
N ARG A 51 4.42 -10.91 -8.84
CA ARG A 51 3.91 -12.24 -8.52
C ARG A 51 3.44 -12.25 -7.06
N VAL A 52 2.41 -13.04 -6.76
CA VAL A 52 1.94 -13.19 -5.37
C VAL A 52 2.93 -14.01 -4.54
N PRO A 53 2.98 -13.83 -3.20
CA PRO A 53 3.93 -14.55 -2.34
C PRO A 53 3.89 -16.08 -2.46
N ALA A 54 2.72 -16.65 -2.76
CA ALA A 54 2.56 -18.08 -3.01
C ALA A 54 3.36 -18.56 -4.23
N ASP A 55 3.30 -17.81 -5.33
CA ASP A 55 4.01 -18.13 -6.57
C ASP A 55 5.53 -17.99 -6.39
N ILE A 56 5.97 -16.95 -5.66
CA ILE A 56 7.38 -16.75 -5.33
C ILE A 56 7.94 -17.98 -4.60
N ARG A 57 7.22 -18.45 -3.56
CA ARG A 57 7.58 -19.65 -2.78
C ARG A 57 7.60 -20.91 -3.63
N ALA A 58 6.62 -21.09 -4.52
CA ALA A 58 6.55 -22.26 -5.40
C ALA A 58 7.74 -22.34 -6.37
N THR A 59 8.33 -21.20 -6.76
CA THR A 59 9.53 -21.14 -7.61
C THR A 59 10.85 -21.23 -6.85
N GLY A 60 10.83 -21.50 -5.53
CA GLY A 60 12.05 -21.67 -4.72
C GLY A 60 12.76 -20.36 -4.34
N GLY A 61 12.08 -19.22 -4.41
CA GLY A 61 12.65 -17.89 -4.15
C GLY A 61 12.55 -17.42 -2.69
N VAL A 62 12.76 -18.30 -1.71
CA VAL A 62 12.89 -17.94 -0.27
C VAL A 62 14.22 -18.44 0.26
#